data_AF-X0MLG6-F1
#
_entry.id   AF-X0MLG6-F1
#
_cell.length_a   1.000
_cell.length_b   1.000
_cell.length_c   1.000
_cell.angle_alpha   90.00
_cell.angle_beta   90.00
_cell.angle_gamma   90.00
#
_symmetry.space_group_name_H-M   'P 1'
#
loop_
_entity.id
_entity.type
_entity.pdbx_description
1 polymer ?
#
loop_
_entity_poly.entity_id
_entity_poly.type
_entity_poly.pdbx_seq_one_letter_code
_entity_poly.pdbx_strand_id
1 'polypeptide(L)'
;MASKAEAETIKSEPVVECWDINQESMSIVPASHAMQIYDARQPLLAYRTKKNQSNVTFPLSPDHLITLLQYNALRALAVNRTFISGMLSTPLDCGYEDIFHVLPYPTDPNSLPPALLPTVLQQTVMHCDWIDMFPSPEARDCLIRAYGTFDEDDLWADCIGGLYEGFPDDEMERRGLIAWSPPWDVSGWEMSEGFVKKWGWLFKDLSEPLEATNRWRVERGEEPLDHKDYPPCPPVSGFVISEF
;
A
#
# COMPACT_ATOMS: atom_id res chain seq x y z
N MET A 1 37.70 -61.10 -3.61
CA MET A 1 36.57 -60.24 -3.23
C MET A 1 36.95 -58.82 -3.60
N ALA A 2 36.36 -58.28 -4.67
CA ALA A 2 36.56 -56.89 -5.06
C ALA A 2 35.43 -56.07 -4.43
N SER A 3 35.78 -55.12 -3.54
CA SER A 3 34.85 -54.16 -2.97
C SER A 3 34.49 -53.14 -4.05
N LYS A 4 33.20 -53.03 -4.35
CA LYS A 4 32.64 -52.09 -5.31
C LYS A 4 32.39 -50.79 -4.55
N ALA A 5 33.15 -49.73 -4.85
CA ALA A 5 32.87 -48.41 -4.33
C ALA A 5 31.57 -47.90 -4.98
N GLU A 6 30.56 -47.62 -4.16
CA GLU A 6 29.37 -46.88 -4.58
C GLU A 6 29.79 -45.44 -4.87
N ALA A 7 29.66 -45.04 -6.13
CA ALA A 7 29.81 -43.65 -6.53
C ALA A 7 28.56 -42.90 -6.05
N GLU A 8 28.71 -42.08 -5.02
CA GLU A 8 27.73 -41.07 -4.64
C GLU A 8 27.58 -40.09 -5.81
N THR A 9 26.46 -40.20 -6.52
CA THR A 9 26.07 -39.24 -7.54
C THR A 9 25.76 -37.91 -6.85
N ILE A 10 26.72 -36.97 -6.91
CA ILE A 10 26.51 -35.57 -6.52
C ILE A 10 25.36 -35.03 -7.37
N LYS A 11 24.16 -34.92 -6.79
CA LYS A 11 23.04 -34.25 -7.45
C LYS A 11 23.44 -32.79 -7.65
N SER A 12 23.60 -32.37 -8.90
CA SER A 12 23.87 -30.96 -9.22
C SER A 12 22.71 -30.12 -8.70
N GLU A 13 23.04 -29.12 -7.91
CA GLU A 13 22.07 -28.20 -7.34
C GLU A 13 21.28 -27.48 -8.46
N PRO A 14 19.95 -27.36 -8.34
CA PRO A 14 19.17 -26.61 -9.32
C PRO A 14 19.59 -25.14 -9.31
N VAL A 15 19.65 -24.55 -10.49
CA VAL A 15 20.03 -23.15 -10.68
C VAL A 15 18.77 -22.36 -11.02
N VAL A 16 18.64 -21.18 -10.44
CA VAL A 16 17.49 -20.28 -10.62
C VAL A 16 17.95 -18.95 -11.20
N GLU A 17 17.08 -18.35 -12.00
CA GLU A 17 17.27 -17.00 -12.51
C GLU A 17 16.61 -16.02 -11.52
N CYS A 18 17.35 -15.05 -10.99
CA CYS A 18 16.83 -14.06 -10.05
C CYS A 18 17.43 -12.68 -10.33
N TRP A 19 16.77 -11.63 -9.86
CA TRP A 19 17.31 -10.28 -9.92
C TRP A 19 18.37 -10.07 -8.83
N ASP A 20 19.60 -9.71 -9.20
CA ASP A 20 20.63 -9.27 -8.24
C ASP A 20 20.47 -7.77 -8.00
N ILE A 21 20.01 -7.41 -6.80
CA ILE A 21 19.74 -6.03 -6.40
C ILE A 21 21.00 -5.15 -6.37
N ASN A 22 22.17 -5.74 -6.08
CA ASN A 22 23.43 -5.01 -6.00
C ASN A 22 24.00 -4.72 -7.38
N GLN A 23 23.79 -5.65 -8.32
CA GLN A 23 24.27 -5.52 -9.69
C GLN A 23 23.24 -4.91 -10.64
N GLU A 24 22.00 -4.74 -10.19
CA GLU A 24 20.87 -4.26 -11.00
C GLU A 24 20.75 -5.05 -12.33
N SER A 25 20.87 -6.39 -12.25
CA SER A 25 20.84 -7.28 -13.43
C SER A 25 20.32 -8.68 -13.13
N MET A 26 19.86 -9.39 -14.17
CA MET A 26 19.48 -10.80 -14.07
C MET A 26 20.72 -11.66 -13.85
N SER A 27 20.68 -12.50 -12.81
CA SER A 27 21.76 -13.41 -12.45
C SER A 27 21.25 -14.85 -12.35
N ILE A 28 22.12 -15.79 -12.68
CA ILE A 28 21.86 -17.23 -12.60
C ILE A 28 22.65 -17.77 -11.41
N VAL A 29 21.95 -18.19 -10.35
CA VAL A 29 22.57 -18.60 -9.08
C VAL A 29 22.06 -19.96 -8.62
N PRO A 30 22.85 -20.76 -7.87
CA PRO A 30 22.35 -21.96 -7.23
C PRO A 30 21.18 -21.64 -6.31
N ALA A 31 20.16 -22.50 -6.25
CA ALA A 31 18.94 -22.25 -5.48
C ALA A 31 19.20 -21.92 -3.99
N SER A 32 20.23 -22.52 -3.37
CA SER A 32 20.65 -22.21 -1.99
C SER A 32 21.23 -20.80 -1.81
N HIS A 33 21.81 -20.22 -2.87
CA HIS A 33 22.36 -18.87 -2.87
C HIS A 33 21.33 -17.80 -3.22
N ALA A 34 20.24 -18.17 -3.92
CA ALA A 34 19.15 -17.23 -4.21
C ALA A 34 18.57 -16.64 -2.91
N MET A 35 18.39 -17.46 -1.87
CA MET A 35 17.92 -17.01 -0.55
C MET A 35 18.92 -16.14 0.22
N GLN A 36 20.20 -16.09 -0.18
CA GLN A 36 21.23 -15.28 0.49
C GLN A 36 21.42 -13.91 -0.16
N ILE A 37 21.08 -13.78 -1.44
CA ILE A 37 21.11 -12.52 -2.20
C ILE A 37 19.89 -11.66 -1.86
N TYR A 38 18.84 -12.30 -1.39
CA TYR A 38 17.56 -11.72 -1.06
C TYR A 38 17.44 -11.46 0.45
N ASP A 39 17.33 -10.19 0.85
CA ASP A 39 16.93 -9.80 2.20
C ASP A 39 15.50 -9.23 2.14
N ALA A 40 14.55 -10.06 2.58
CA ALA A 40 13.13 -9.72 2.68
C ALA A 40 12.87 -8.45 3.51
N ARG A 41 13.79 -8.04 4.39
CA ARG A 41 13.65 -6.84 5.23
C ARG A 41 14.20 -5.58 4.57
N GLN A 42 14.60 -5.66 3.31
CA GLN A 42 15.04 -4.53 2.50
C GLN A 42 14.10 -4.35 1.30
N PRO A 43 13.83 -3.11 0.86
CA PRO A 43 13.04 -2.89 -0.34
C PRO A 43 13.76 -3.41 -1.61
N LEU A 44 13.00 -3.99 -2.56
CA LEU A 44 13.56 -4.49 -3.84
C LEU A 44 14.29 -3.42 -4.64
N LEU A 45 13.83 -2.18 -4.53
CA LEU A 45 14.44 -1.03 -5.17
C LEU A 45 14.73 -0.01 -4.07
N ALA A 46 16.01 0.19 -3.77
CA ALA A 46 16.43 1.20 -2.83
C ALA A 46 15.96 2.60 -3.30
N TYR A 47 15.31 3.35 -2.41
CA TYR A 47 14.93 4.72 -2.69
C TYR A 47 16.20 5.59 -2.88
N ARG A 48 16.54 5.92 -4.13
CA ARG A 48 17.68 6.81 -4.46
C ARG A 48 17.18 8.24 -4.69
N THR A 49 17.64 9.18 -3.86
CA THR A 49 17.38 10.62 -3.97
C THR A 49 18.17 11.32 -5.08
N LYS A 50 19.09 10.63 -5.76
CA LYS A 50 19.90 11.20 -6.85
C LYS A 50 19.35 10.78 -8.22
N LYS A 51 19.18 11.78 -9.10
CA LYS A 51 19.01 11.71 -10.57
C LYS A 51 20.13 10.88 -11.23
N ASN A 52 20.15 9.58 -11.01
CA ASN A 52 20.90 8.67 -11.87
C ASN A 52 19.90 8.10 -12.88
N GLN A 53 20.27 8.16 -14.16
CA GLN A 53 19.55 7.44 -15.20
C GLN A 53 19.52 5.96 -14.81
N SER A 54 18.35 5.46 -14.42
CA SER A 54 18.14 4.04 -14.21
C SER A 54 18.27 3.36 -15.57
N ASN A 55 19.28 2.50 -15.74
CA ASN A 55 19.39 1.62 -16.91
C ASN A 55 18.35 0.49 -16.75
N VAL A 56 17.08 0.82 -17.00
CA VAL A 56 16.00 -0.16 -16.97
C VAL A 56 16.24 -1.16 -18.09
N THR A 57 16.60 -2.39 -17.74
CA THR A 57 16.84 -3.47 -18.70
C THR A 57 15.56 -4.28 -18.84
N PHE A 58 15.10 -4.48 -20.08
CA PHE A 58 13.92 -5.28 -20.40
C PHE A 58 14.31 -6.68 -20.90
N PRO A 59 13.51 -7.72 -20.62
CA PRO A 59 12.27 -7.70 -19.82
C PRO A 59 12.55 -7.54 -18.33
N LEU A 60 11.62 -6.90 -17.61
CA LEU A 60 11.70 -6.78 -16.14
C LEU A 60 11.49 -8.16 -15.51
N SER A 61 12.25 -8.49 -14.46
CA SER A 61 11.96 -9.65 -13.59
C SER A 61 10.53 -9.56 -13.04
N PRO A 62 9.78 -10.67 -12.89
CA PRO A 62 8.52 -10.72 -12.17
C PRO A 62 8.56 -10.05 -10.79
N ASP A 63 9.72 -10.07 -10.12
CA ASP A 63 9.89 -9.41 -8.82
C ASP A 63 9.62 -7.90 -8.88
N HIS A 64 9.91 -7.25 -10.02
CA HIS A 64 9.62 -5.82 -10.18
C HIS A 64 8.11 -5.51 -10.17
N LEU A 65 7.25 -6.50 -10.47
CA LEU A 65 5.81 -6.31 -10.40
C LEU A 65 5.38 -5.94 -8.98
N ILE A 66 6.04 -6.50 -7.97
CA ILE A 66 5.76 -6.25 -6.54
C ILE A 66 5.93 -4.76 -6.26
N THR A 67 7.08 -4.19 -6.60
CA THR A 67 7.35 -2.76 -6.39
C THR A 67 6.47 -1.86 -7.25
N LEU A 68 6.11 -2.30 -8.45
CA LEU A 68 5.19 -1.55 -9.30
C LEU A 68 3.78 -1.47 -8.70
N LEU A 69 3.29 -2.53 -8.07
CA LEU A 69 2.00 -2.52 -7.37
C LEU A 69 2.04 -1.63 -6.12
N GLN A 70 3.10 -1.71 -5.32
CA GLN A 70 3.30 -0.82 -4.16
C GLN A 70 3.36 0.67 -4.58
N TYR A 71 4.12 0.97 -5.63
CA TYR A 71 4.21 2.33 -6.18
C TYR A 71 2.89 2.77 -6.83
N ASN A 72 2.07 1.85 -7.33
CA ASN A 72 0.77 2.16 -7.90
C ASN A 72 -0.16 2.81 -6.86
N ALA A 73 -0.24 2.25 -5.65
CA ALA A 73 -1.02 2.83 -4.55
C ALA A 73 -0.47 4.19 -4.10
N LEU A 74 0.84 4.29 -3.87
CA LEU A 74 1.50 5.54 -3.49
C LEU A 74 1.23 6.66 -4.52
N ARG A 75 1.43 6.34 -5.81
CA ARG A 75 1.16 7.28 -6.92
C ARG A 75 -0.32 7.68 -6.95
N ALA A 76 -1.24 6.76 -6.70
CA ALA A 76 -2.67 7.05 -6.68
C ALA A 76 -3.03 8.05 -5.56
N LEU A 77 -2.56 7.82 -4.34
CA LEU A 77 -2.77 8.73 -3.21
C LEU A 77 -2.12 10.10 -3.45
N ALA A 78 -0.90 10.13 -4.02
CA ALA A 78 -0.24 11.38 -4.38
C ALA A 78 -1.02 12.17 -5.45
N VAL A 79 -1.64 11.50 -6.42
CA VAL A 79 -2.52 12.15 -7.41
C VAL A 79 -3.75 12.75 -6.72
N ASN A 80 -4.41 12.03 -5.81
CA ASN A 80 -5.52 12.60 -5.03
C ASN A 80 -5.06 13.85 -4.26
N ARG A 81 -3.88 13.81 -3.63
CA ARG A 81 -3.28 14.98 -2.95
C ARG A 81 -3.13 16.19 -3.88
N THR A 82 -2.77 15.99 -5.15
CA THR A 82 -2.60 17.11 -6.09
C THR A 82 -3.91 17.87 -6.38
N PHE A 83 -5.06 17.19 -6.37
CA PHE A 83 -6.36 17.84 -6.54
C PHE A 83 -6.68 18.76 -5.36
N ILE A 84 -6.40 18.29 -4.15
CA ILE A 84 -6.73 19.00 -2.91
C ILE A 84 -5.62 19.93 -2.43
N SER A 85 -4.44 19.90 -3.04
CA SER A 85 -3.26 20.66 -2.60
C SER A 85 -3.50 22.17 -2.49
N GLY A 86 -4.38 22.75 -3.33
CA GLY A 86 -4.75 24.16 -3.23
C GLY A 86 -5.58 24.52 -2.00
N MET A 87 -6.10 23.52 -1.29
CA MET A 87 -6.90 23.65 -0.06
C MET A 87 -6.11 23.22 1.18
N LEU A 88 -5.03 22.43 1.00
CA LEU A 88 -4.17 22.02 2.09
C LEU A 88 -3.33 23.21 2.59
N SER A 89 -3.08 23.25 3.89
CA SER A 89 -2.25 24.29 4.50
C SER A 89 -0.75 24.09 4.22
N THR A 90 -0.40 22.98 3.57
CA THR A 90 0.96 22.45 3.50
C THR A 90 1.44 22.38 2.06
N PRO A 91 2.62 22.96 1.76
CA PRO A 91 3.32 22.68 0.52
C PRO A 91 3.59 21.18 0.37
N LEU A 92 3.59 20.69 -0.87
CA LEU A 92 3.90 19.28 -1.20
C LEU A 92 5.27 18.80 -0.69
N ASP A 93 6.17 19.74 -0.36
CA ASP A 93 7.56 19.49 0.08
C ASP A 93 7.77 19.57 1.60
N CYS A 94 6.73 19.78 2.42
CA CYS A 94 6.87 19.81 3.88
C CYS A 94 6.90 18.38 4.45
N GLY A 95 8.03 18.01 5.05
CA GLY A 95 8.31 16.66 5.54
C GLY A 95 7.87 16.38 6.97
N TYR A 96 7.63 15.08 7.22
CA TYR A 96 7.68 14.31 8.47
C TYR A 96 6.88 14.76 9.70
N GLU A 97 6.17 15.89 9.69
CA GLU A 97 5.27 16.27 10.80
C GLU A 97 3.81 16.20 10.36
N ASP A 98 2.97 15.58 11.20
CA ASP A 98 1.53 15.54 11.01
C ASP A 98 0.98 16.97 11.04
N ILE A 99 0.44 17.41 9.90
CA ILE A 99 -0.20 18.70 9.81
C ILE A 99 -1.70 18.54 10.04
N PHE A 100 -2.13 19.15 11.13
CA PHE A 100 -3.53 19.23 11.52
C PHE A 100 -4.21 20.44 10.89
N HIS A 101 -5.39 20.22 10.30
CA HIS A 101 -6.17 21.28 9.69
C HIS A 101 -7.68 21.00 9.72
N VAL A 102 -8.45 22.03 9.36
CA VAL A 102 -9.85 21.90 8.96
C VAL A 102 -9.91 22.21 7.47
N LEU A 103 -10.49 21.32 6.68
CA LEU A 103 -10.51 21.45 5.22
C LEU A 103 -11.78 22.20 4.78
N PRO A 104 -11.66 23.47 4.34
CA PRO A 104 -12.83 24.24 3.92
C PRO A 104 -13.44 23.69 2.63
N TYR A 105 -14.74 23.89 2.46
CA TYR A 105 -15.41 23.56 1.20
C TYR A 105 -14.89 24.47 0.06
N PRO A 106 -14.58 23.92 -1.13
CA PRO A 106 -14.02 24.69 -2.23
C PRO A 106 -15.01 25.73 -2.78
N THR A 107 -14.48 26.89 -3.20
CA THR A 107 -15.27 27.94 -3.87
C THR A 107 -15.83 27.47 -5.21
N ASP A 108 -15.10 26.63 -5.95
CA ASP A 108 -15.58 25.96 -7.17
C ASP A 108 -15.54 24.44 -6.99
N PRO A 109 -16.67 23.82 -6.56
CA PRO A 109 -16.73 22.38 -6.35
C PRO A 109 -16.52 21.54 -7.61
N ASN A 110 -16.71 22.12 -8.81
CA ASN A 110 -16.52 21.38 -10.06
C ASN A 110 -15.05 21.19 -10.42
N SER A 111 -14.14 21.87 -9.71
CA SER A 111 -12.69 21.71 -9.88
C SER A 111 -12.16 20.40 -9.27
N LEU A 112 -12.98 19.70 -8.47
CA LEU A 112 -12.61 18.47 -7.79
C LEU A 112 -13.48 17.30 -8.24
N PRO A 113 -12.93 16.08 -8.28
CA PRO A 113 -13.74 14.87 -8.33
C PRO A 113 -14.72 14.85 -7.13
N PRO A 114 -16.00 14.47 -7.31
CA PRO A 114 -16.99 14.47 -6.24
C PRO A 114 -16.58 13.68 -5.00
N ALA A 115 -15.85 12.57 -5.18
CA ALA A 115 -15.34 11.73 -4.10
C ALA A 115 -14.28 12.42 -3.21
N LEU A 116 -13.60 13.44 -3.74
CA LEU A 116 -12.60 14.25 -3.02
C LEU A 116 -13.17 15.55 -2.46
N LEU A 117 -14.49 15.79 -2.57
CA LEU A 117 -15.10 16.94 -1.91
C LEU A 117 -15.03 16.77 -0.38
N PRO A 118 -14.70 17.84 0.38
CA PRO A 118 -14.62 17.77 1.84
C PRO A 118 -15.95 17.37 2.48
N THR A 119 -15.94 16.39 3.38
CA THR A 119 -17.11 16.04 4.19
C THR A 119 -17.42 17.11 5.23
N VAL A 120 -18.58 17.01 5.88
CA VAL A 120 -18.92 17.90 7.01
C VAL A 120 -17.92 17.73 8.16
N LEU A 121 -17.42 16.52 8.40
CA LEU A 121 -16.46 16.27 9.46
C LEU A 121 -15.11 16.92 9.14
N GLN A 122 -14.62 16.75 7.91
CA GLN A 122 -13.39 17.43 7.45
C GLN A 122 -13.49 18.97 7.54
N GLN A 123 -14.70 19.53 7.36
CA GLN A 123 -14.97 20.97 7.46
C GLN A 123 -15.13 21.49 8.89
N THR A 124 -15.24 20.62 9.90
CA THR A 124 -15.59 21.02 11.27
C THR A 124 -14.64 20.48 12.33
N VAL A 125 -13.85 19.46 12.00
CA VAL A 125 -12.94 18.79 12.91
C VAL A 125 -11.52 18.90 12.41
N MET A 126 -10.61 19.24 13.32
CA MET A 126 -9.19 19.28 13.04
C MET A 126 -8.65 17.85 12.89
N HIS A 127 -7.95 17.55 11.78
CA HIS A 127 -7.46 16.21 11.44
C HIS A 127 -6.16 16.28 10.63
N CYS A 128 -5.45 15.15 10.48
CA CYS A 128 -4.24 15.07 9.68
C CYS A 128 -4.52 15.16 8.17
N ASP A 129 -3.75 15.97 7.45
CA ASP A 129 -3.95 16.22 6.01
C ASP A 129 -3.80 14.98 5.12
N TRP A 130 -3.14 13.93 5.63
CA TRP A 130 -2.93 12.69 4.90
C TRP A 130 -4.24 11.92 4.69
N ILE A 131 -5.22 12.09 5.59
CA ILE A 131 -6.54 11.44 5.53
C ILE A 131 -7.28 11.89 4.26
N ASP A 132 -7.08 13.14 3.82
CA ASP A 132 -7.77 13.71 2.66
C ASP A 132 -7.41 13.04 1.34
N MET A 133 -6.31 12.28 1.29
CA MET A 133 -5.87 11.57 0.09
C MET A 133 -6.74 10.34 -0.22
N PHE A 134 -7.49 9.83 0.75
CA PHE A 134 -8.31 8.64 0.57
C PHE A 134 -9.56 8.94 -0.26
N PRO A 135 -9.92 8.09 -1.24
CA PRO A 135 -10.99 8.36 -2.19
C PRO A 135 -12.40 8.10 -1.66
N SER A 136 -12.57 7.49 -0.48
CA SER A 136 -13.89 7.28 0.14
C SER A 136 -14.16 8.33 1.21
N PRO A 137 -15.19 9.19 1.06
CA PRO A 137 -15.52 10.20 2.06
C PRO A 137 -15.87 9.58 3.42
N GLU A 138 -16.54 8.43 3.44
CA GLU A 138 -16.90 7.73 4.67
C GLU A 138 -15.69 7.10 5.36
N ALA A 139 -14.73 6.56 4.60
CA ALA A 139 -13.47 6.07 5.16
C ALA A 139 -12.65 7.21 5.79
N ARG A 140 -12.61 8.40 5.14
CA ARG A 140 -11.99 9.60 5.73
C ARG A 140 -12.64 9.98 7.05
N ASP A 141 -13.97 10.02 7.05
CA ASP A 141 -14.77 10.29 8.23
C ASP A 141 -14.53 9.27 9.36
N CYS A 142 -14.35 7.99 9.00
CA CYS A 142 -13.99 6.93 9.93
C CYS A 142 -12.61 7.16 10.55
N LEU A 143 -11.60 7.47 9.72
CA LEU A 143 -10.24 7.77 10.17
C LEU A 143 -10.19 8.96 11.14
N ILE A 144 -10.91 10.04 10.84
CA ILE A 144 -10.98 11.22 11.72
C ILE A 144 -11.57 10.85 13.09
N ARG A 145 -12.61 10.01 13.13
CA ARG A 145 -13.22 9.57 14.41
C ARG A 145 -12.33 8.59 15.17
N ALA A 146 -11.61 7.73 14.46
CA ALA A 146 -10.72 6.74 15.05
C ALA A 146 -9.32 7.29 15.39
N TYR A 147 -9.06 8.58 15.15
CA TYR A 147 -7.76 9.19 15.38
C TYR A 147 -7.23 8.90 16.81
N GLY A 148 -5.95 8.52 16.89
CA GLY A 148 -5.29 8.14 18.16
C GLY A 148 -5.65 6.76 18.72
N THR A 149 -6.41 5.93 17.98
CA THR A 149 -6.82 4.57 18.40
C THR A 149 -6.17 3.46 17.59
N PHE A 150 -5.42 3.82 16.55
CA PHE A 150 -4.68 2.93 15.67
C PHE A 150 -3.29 3.52 15.38
N ASP A 151 -2.40 2.70 14.85
CA ASP A 151 -1.07 3.13 14.41
C ASP A 151 -1.16 3.65 12.95
N GLU A 152 -0.98 4.96 12.79
CA GLU A 152 -1.09 5.65 11.50
C GLU A 152 0.05 5.26 10.55
N ASP A 153 1.25 5.09 11.09
CA ASP A 153 2.43 4.68 10.31
C ASP A 153 2.24 3.26 9.78
N ASP A 154 1.69 2.36 10.61
CA ASP A 154 1.39 0.97 10.24
C ASP A 154 0.28 0.88 9.17
N LEU A 155 -0.78 1.70 9.28
CA LEU A 155 -1.80 1.81 8.23
C LEU A 155 -1.18 2.32 6.92
N TRP A 156 -0.35 3.36 6.98
CA TRP A 156 0.29 3.93 5.80
C TRP A 156 1.23 2.94 5.12
N ALA A 157 2.06 2.24 5.90
CA ALA A 157 2.94 1.18 5.42
C ALA A 157 2.15 0.08 4.71
N ASP A 158 1.04 -0.36 5.29
CA ASP A 158 0.18 -1.38 4.70
C ASP A 158 -0.58 -0.89 3.47
N CYS A 159 -0.97 0.39 3.38
CA CYS A 159 -1.58 0.94 2.18
C CYS A 159 -0.66 0.85 0.96
N ILE A 160 0.64 1.09 1.15
CA ILE A 160 1.66 1.02 0.09
C ILE A 160 2.39 -0.34 0.06
N GLY A 161 1.85 -1.35 0.74
CA GLY A 161 2.36 -2.72 0.75
C GLY A 161 3.79 -2.88 1.27
N GLY A 162 4.26 -2.01 2.17
CA GLY A 162 5.60 -2.11 2.75
C GLY A 162 6.74 -1.59 1.86
N LEU A 163 6.44 -0.68 0.92
CA LEU A 163 7.39 -0.14 -0.06
C LEU A 163 8.77 0.26 0.51
N TYR A 164 8.82 0.74 1.76
CA TYR A 164 10.06 1.19 2.42
C TYR A 164 10.65 0.18 3.42
N GLU A 165 9.91 -0.86 3.80
CA GLU A 165 10.26 -1.83 4.85
C GLU A 165 10.77 -3.17 4.30
N GLY A 166 10.57 -3.42 3.01
CA GLY A 166 10.73 -4.75 2.44
C GLY A 166 9.45 -5.59 2.56
N PHE A 167 9.59 -6.86 2.22
CA PHE A 167 8.52 -7.83 2.02
C PHE A 167 9.02 -9.18 2.56
N PRO A 168 8.78 -9.49 3.85
CA PRO A 168 8.95 -10.85 4.35
C PRO A 168 8.15 -11.83 3.49
N ASP A 169 8.70 -13.02 3.22
CA ASP A 169 8.17 -14.02 2.28
C ASP A 169 6.68 -14.39 2.50
N ASP A 170 6.09 -14.08 3.66
CA ASP A 170 4.70 -14.36 4.02
C ASP A 170 3.74 -13.16 3.97
N GLU A 171 4.22 -11.95 3.67
CA GLU A 171 3.43 -10.71 3.80
C GLU A 171 2.96 -10.10 2.48
N MET A 172 3.54 -10.50 1.35
CA MET A 172 3.27 -9.88 0.04
C MET A 172 1.81 -10.01 -0.42
N GLU A 173 1.14 -11.12 -0.08
CA GLU A 173 -0.29 -11.33 -0.36
C GLU A 173 -1.21 -10.76 0.74
N ARG A 174 -0.63 -10.26 1.82
CA ARG A 174 -1.35 -9.92 3.05
C ARG A 174 -1.39 -8.42 3.36
N ARG A 175 -0.68 -7.55 2.65
CA ARG A 175 -0.80 -6.10 2.81
C ARG A 175 -0.72 -5.39 1.47
N GLY A 176 -1.35 -4.24 1.36
CA GLY A 176 -1.37 -3.44 0.14
C GLY A 176 -2.76 -3.14 -0.37
N LEU A 177 -2.83 -2.00 -1.05
CA LEU A 177 -3.92 -1.58 -1.93
C LEU A 177 -3.43 -1.58 -3.38
N ILE A 178 -4.34 -1.74 -4.33
CA ILE A 178 -4.07 -1.57 -5.76
C ILE A 178 -5.13 -0.64 -6.35
N ALA A 179 -4.69 0.35 -7.13
CA ALA A 179 -5.55 1.27 -7.86
C ALA A 179 -5.54 0.94 -9.37
N TRP A 180 -6.66 0.40 -9.85
CA TRP A 180 -6.88 -0.01 -11.24
C TRP A 180 -7.53 1.08 -12.11
N SER A 181 -8.22 2.03 -11.49
CA SER A 181 -8.90 3.14 -12.18
C SER A 181 -8.35 4.50 -11.72
N PRO A 182 -8.90 5.64 -12.17
CA PRO A 182 -8.54 6.94 -11.64
C PRO A 182 -8.56 6.96 -10.10
N PRO A 183 -7.55 7.55 -9.43
CA PRO A 183 -7.35 7.38 -7.98
C PRO A 183 -8.51 7.81 -7.07
N TRP A 184 -9.40 8.68 -7.53
CA TRP A 184 -10.57 9.17 -6.80
C TRP A 184 -11.81 8.26 -6.96
N ASP A 185 -11.76 7.24 -7.80
CA ASP A 185 -12.86 6.28 -8.02
C ASP A 185 -12.63 5.03 -7.15
N VAL A 186 -13.33 4.96 -6.02
CA VAL A 186 -13.25 3.86 -5.04
C VAL A 186 -13.49 2.49 -5.67
N SER A 187 -14.35 2.42 -6.69
CA SER A 187 -14.67 1.17 -7.35
C SER A 187 -13.48 0.54 -8.09
N GLY A 188 -12.46 1.34 -8.41
CA GLY A 188 -11.21 0.85 -9.00
C GLY A 188 -10.16 0.40 -7.99
N TRP A 189 -10.44 0.44 -6.69
CA TRP A 189 -9.48 0.00 -5.67
C TRP A 189 -9.70 -1.45 -5.29
N GLU A 190 -8.60 -2.16 -5.07
CA GLU A 190 -8.56 -3.53 -4.61
C GLU A 190 -7.74 -3.62 -3.32
N MET A 191 -8.27 -4.30 -2.30
CA MET A 191 -7.59 -4.56 -1.04
C MET A 191 -7.07 -5.99 -1.00
N SER A 192 -5.83 -6.17 -0.52
CA SER A 192 -5.32 -7.50 -0.19
C SER A 192 -6.09 -8.12 0.99
N GLU A 193 -6.09 -9.45 1.10
CA GLU A 193 -6.83 -10.18 2.14
C GLU A 193 -6.38 -9.79 3.55
N GLY A 194 -5.07 -9.67 3.79
CA GLY A 194 -4.57 -9.28 5.10
C GLY A 194 -4.82 -7.80 5.41
N PHE A 195 -4.85 -6.92 4.40
CA PHE A 195 -5.29 -5.53 4.59
C PHE A 195 -6.74 -5.50 5.07
N VAL A 196 -7.62 -6.31 4.48
CA VAL A 196 -9.02 -6.44 4.94
C VAL A 196 -9.09 -6.96 6.38
N LYS A 197 -8.30 -7.99 6.73
CA LYS A 197 -8.29 -8.57 8.09
C LYS A 197 -7.78 -7.60 9.16
N LYS A 198 -6.95 -6.62 8.80
CA LYS A 198 -6.34 -5.66 9.74
C LYS A 198 -7.05 -4.30 9.74
N TRP A 199 -7.47 -3.82 8.58
CA TRP A 199 -7.99 -2.46 8.37
C TRP A 199 -9.42 -2.43 7.82
N GLY A 200 -10.06 -3.58 7.59
CA GLY A 200 -11.42 -3.67 7.04
C GLY A 200 -12.48 -2.92 7.87
N TRP A 201 -12.21 -2.68 9.16
CA TRP A 201 -13.05 -1.85 10.01
C TRP A 201 -13.29 -0.43 9.47
N LEU A 202 -12.35 0.11 8.66
CA LEU A 202 -12.49 1.40 7.96
C LEU A 202 -13.71 1.46 7.03
N PHE A 203 -14.11 0.30 6.50
CA PHE A 203 -15.13 0.18 5.48
C PHE A 203 -16.33 -0.63 5.95
N LYS A 204 -16.48 -0.85 7.28
CA LYS A 204 -17.53 -1.72 7.82
C LYS A 204 -18.94 -1.34 7.36
N ASP A 205 -19.20 -0.05 7.25
CA ASP A 205 -20.50 0.48 6.85
C ASP A 205 -20.60 0.72 5.33
N LEU A 206 -19.61 0.25 4.56
CA LEU A 206 -19.48 0.45 3.12
C LEU A 206 -19.34 -0.89 2.39
N SER A 207 -20.27 -1.18 1.47
CA SER A 207 -20.15 -2.36 0.62
C SER A 207 -19.24 -2.13 -0.59
N GLU A 208 -19.16 -0.90 -1.10
CA GLU A 208 -18.47 -0.58 -2.36
C GLU A 208 -16.98 -1.01 -2.40
N PRO A 209 -16.13 -0.72 -1.40
CA PRO A 209 -14.71 -1.13 -1.45
C PRO A 209 -14.52 -2.66 -1.46
N LEU A 210 -15.38 -3.39 -0.72
CA LEU A 210 -15.32 -4.85 -0.67
C LEU A 210 -15.87 -5.47 -1.96
N GLU A 211 -16.95 -4.91 -2.51
CA GLU A 211 -17.50 -5.29 -3.81
C GLU A 211 -16.46 -5.07 -4.91
N ALA A 212 -15.79 -3.91 -4.92
CA ALA A 212 -14.71 -3.58 -5.84
C ALA A 212 -13.58 -4.62 -5.77
N THR A 213 -13.11 -4.91 -4.55
CA THR A 213 -12.10 -5.94 -4.29
C THR A 213 -12.54 -7.31 -4.80
N ASN A 214 -13.77 -7.71 -4.49
CA ASN A 214 -14.31 -9.02 -4.87
C ASN A 214 -14.52 -9.17 -6.37
N ARG A 215 -14.79 -8.09 -7.12
CA ARG A 215 -14.85 -8.16 -8.60
C ARG A 215 -13.54 -8.66 -9.17
N TRP A 216 -12.41 -8.09 -8.74
CA TRP A 216 -11.09 -8.46 -9.23
C TRP A 216 -10.66 -9.86 -8.77
N ARG A 217 -10.98 -10.23 -7.52
CA ARG A 217 -10.73 -11.59 -6.99
C ARG A 217 -11.47 -12.66 -7.80
N VAL A 218 -12.76 -12.46 -8.04
CA VAL A 218 -13.60 -13.41 -8.79
C VAL A 218 -13.14 -13.53 -10.25
N GLU A 219 -12.72 -12.44 -10.88
CA GLU A 219 -12.20 -12.46 -12.25
C GLU A 219 -10.93 -13.34 -12.39
N ARG A 220 -10.11 -13.43 -11.34
CA ARG A 220 -8.93 -14.31 -11.28
C ARG A 220 -9.21 -15.71 -10.73
N GLY A 221 -10.45 -16.01 -10.32
CA GLY A 221 -10.84 -17.29 -9.74
C GLY A 221 -10.50 -17.45 -8.26
N GLU A 222 -10.25 -16.36 -7.54
CA GLU A 222 -10.08 -16.35 -6.08
C GLU A 222 -11.44 -16.30 -5.37
N GLU A 223 -11.50 -16.80 -4.13
CA GLU A 223 -12.71 -16.70 -3.31
C GLU A 223 -12.96 -15.24 -2.88
N PRO A 224 -14.23 -14.78 -2.90
CA PRO A 224 -14.59 -13.46 -2.43
C PRO A 224 -14.43 -13.36 -0.91
N LEU A 225 -13.99 -12.19 -0.44
CA LEU A 225 -13.90 -11.83 0.97
C LEU A 225 -15.28 -11.48 1.53
N ASP A 226 -15.51 -11.74 2.82
CA ASP A 226 -16.76 -11.47 3.54
C ASP A 226 -16.53 -10.33 4.56
N HIS A 227 -17.56 -9.53 4.82
CA HIS A 227 -17.54 -8.55 5.92
C HIS A 227 -17.26 -9.17 7.29
N LYS A 228 -17.50 -10.48 7.46
CA LYS A 228 -17.09 -11.23 8.65
C LYS A 228 -15.57 -11.25 8.88
N ASP A 229 -14.79 -11.02 7.83
CA ASP A 229 -13.33 -10.94 7.90
C ASP A 229 -12.86 -9.59 8.45
N TYR A 230 -13.77 -8.62 8.65
CA TYR A 230 -13.42 -7.33 9.21
C TYR A 230 -13.15 -7.45 10.71
N PRO A 231 -12.04 -6.86 11.19
CA PRO A 231 -11.79 -6.79 12.62
C PRO A 231 -12.81 -5.86 13.31
N PRO A 232 -12.95 -5.94 14.64
CA PRO A 232 -13.74 -4.99 15.38
C PRO A 232 -13.19 -3.57 15.20
N CYS A 233 -14.08 -2.58 15.06
CA CYS A 233 -13.71 -1.18 15.01
C CYS A 233 -13.01 -0.79 16.33
N PRO A 234 -11.87 -0.07 16.28
CA PRO A 234 -11.21 0.45 17.46
C PRO A 234 -12.18 1.28 18.32
N PRO A 235 -12.02 1.26 19.66
CA PRO A 235 -12.85 2.10 20.52
C PRO A 235 -12.58 3.57 20.23
N VAL A 236 -13.61 4.30 19.79
CA VAL A 236 -13.54 5.74 19.53
C VAL A 236 -13.01 6.44 20.79
N SER A 237 -11.87 7.13 20.68
CA SER A 237 -11.44 8.01 21.76
C SER A 237 -12.50 9.11 21.87
N GLY A 238 -13.16 9.23 23.03
CA GLY A 238 -14.05 10.36 23.25
C GLY A 238 -13.22 11.62 23.05
N PHE A 239 -13.56 12.44 22.05
CA PHE A 239 -12.89 13.70 21.74
C PHE A 239 -12.54 14.44 23.04
N VAL A 240 -11.29 14.32 23.51
CA VAL A 240 -10.75 15.24 24.49
C VAL A 240 -10.28 16.40 23.64
N ILE A 241 -11.18 17.37 23.44
CA ILE A 241 -10.76 18.70 23.05
C ILE A 241 -9.87 19.17 24.21
N SER A 242 -8.56 18.96 24.10
CA SER A 242 -7.62 19.69 24.92
C SER A 242 -7.76 21.13 24.46
N GLU A 243 -8.48 21.94 25.25
CA GLU A 243 -8.47 23.39 25.11
C GLU A 243 -7.00 23.85 25.07
N PHE A 244 -6.58 24.36 23.91
CA PHE A 244 -5.38 25.16 23.75
C PHE A 244 -5.79 26.63 23.63
#